data_AF-A0A936KU13-F1
#
_entry.id   AF-A0A936KU13-F1
#
_cell.length_a   1.000
_cell.length_b   1.000
_cell.length_c   1.000
_cell.angle_alpha   90.00
_cell.angle_beta   90.00
_cell.angle_gamma   90.00
#
_symmetry.space_group_name_H-M   'P 1'
#
loop_
_entity.id
_entity.type
_entity.pdbx_description
1 polymer ?
#
loop_
_entity_poly.entity_id
_entity_poly.type
_entity_poly.pdbx_seq_one_letter_code
_entity_poly.pdbx_strand_id
1 'polypeptide(L)' 'MITIIILIATAIISYIAFSNRKLFFQMQFNAYQIAHRKEYKRLITGVLIHADWGHLFFNMFAFFFLAK' A
#
# COMPACT_ATOMS: atom_id res chain seq x y z
N MET A 1 -9.16 12.05 13.29
CA MET A 1 -9.23 10.61 13.66
C MET A 1 -9.04 9.70 12.45
N ILE A 2 -9.77 9.92 11.35
CA ILE A 2 -9.68 9.09 10.12
C ILE A 2 -8.26 9.03 9.53
N THR A 3 -7.52 10.15 9.49
CA THR A 3 -6.14 10.22 8.98
C THR A 3 -5.19 9.25 9.72
N ILE A 4 -5.31 9.18 11.04
CA ILE A 4 -4.48 8.29 11.88
C ILE A 4 -4.81 6.82 11.61
N ILE A 5 -6.10 6.50 11.40
CA ILE A 5 -6.53 5.14 11.06
C ILE A 5 -5.93 4.71 9.72
N ILE A 6 -5.98 5.59 8.71
CA ILE A 6 -5.38 5.33 7.39
C ILE A 6 -3.87 5.11 7.53
N LEU A 7 -3.17 5.98 8.26
CA LEU A 7 -1.74 5.85 8.51
C LEU A 7 -1.39 4.48 9.16
N ILE A 8 -2.05 4.13 10.25
CA ILE A 8 -1.78 2.88 10.98
C ILE A 8 -2.07 1.66 10.09
N ALA A 9 -3.21 1.66 9.38
CA ALA A 9 -3.56 0.56 8.49
C ALA A 9 -2.52 0.38 7.37
N THR A 10 -2.09 1.49 6.74
CA THR A 10 -1.11 1.47 5.65
C THR A 10 0.27 1.00 6.13
N ALA A 11 0.69 1.43 7.32
CA ALA A 11 1.93 0.99 7.94
C ALA A 11 1.95 -0.51 8.25
N ILE A 12 0.90 -1.03 8.88
CA ILE A 12 0.81 -2.46 9.24
C ILE A 12 0.81 -3.31 7.96
N ILE A 13 -0.01 -2.93 6.98
CA ILE A 13 -0.11 -3.67 5.71
C ILE A 13 1.23 -3.65 4.95
N SER A 14 1.88 -2.49 4.87
CA SER A 14 3.20 -2.36 4.23
C SER A 14 4.28 -3.16 4.96
N TYR A 15 4.29 -3.16 6.29
CA TYR A 15 5.24 -3.94 7.10
C TYR A 15 5.13 -5.45 6.85
N ILE A 16 3.90 -5.98 6.82
CA ILE A 16 3.66 -7.40 6.52
C ILE A 16 4.06 -7.71 5.08
N ALA A 17 3.79 -6.80 4.13
CA ALA A 17 4.18 -6.98 2.73
C ALA A 17 5.71 -6.96 2.53
N PHE A 18 6.46 -6.15 3.28
CA PHE A 18 7.93 -6.12 3.20
C PHE A 18 8.58 -7.47 3.51
N SER A 19 8.04 -8.21 4.49
CA SER A 19 8.56 -9.53 4.87
C SER A 19 8.00 -10.67 4.01
N ASN A 20 6.91 -10.45 3.28
CA ASN A 20 6.25 -11.48 2.48
C ASN A 20 6.18 -11.10 0.99
N ARG A 21 7.19 -11.55 0.23
CA ARG A 21 7.32 -11.27 -1.20
C ARG A 21 6.13 -11.76 -2.03
N LYS A 22 5.49 -12.87 -1.61
CA LYS A 22 4.28 -13.40 -2.26
C LYS A 22 3.09 -12.45 -2.04
N LEU A 23 2.89 -12.01 -0.80
CA LEU A 23 1.83 -11.05 -0.47
C LEU A 23 2.05 -9.72 -1.20
N PHE A 24 3.28 -9.21 -1.21
CA PHE A 24 3.65 -8.01 -1.96
C PHE A 24 3.28 -8.14 -3.45
N PHE A 25 3.67 -9.24 -4.10
CA PHE A 25 3.33 -9.47 -5.51
C PHE A 25 1.83 -9.62 -5.76
N GLN A 26 1.06 -10.14 -4.80
CA GLN A 26 -0.40 -10.26 -4.91
C GLN A 26 -1.12 -8.93 -4.73
N MET A 27 -0.57 -8.03 -3.90
CA MET A 27 -1.17 -6.75 -3.57
C MET A 27 -0.73 -5.61 -4.49
N GLN A 28 0.48 -5.70 -5.07
CA GLN A 28 1.02 -4.63 -5.92
C GLN A 28 0.11 -4.34 -7.11
N PHE A 29 0.10 -3.08 -7.52
CA PHE A 29 -0.57 -2.70 -8.75
C PHE A 29 0.06 -3.43 -9.94
N ASN A 30 -0.76 -4.09 -10.75
CA ASN A 30 -0.31 -4.76 -11.96
C ASN A 30 -1.41 -4.69 -13.03
N ALA A 31 -1.24 -3.77 -13.98
CA ALA A 31 -2.22 -3.50 -15.04
C ALA A 31 -2.55 -4.75 -15.86
N TYR A 32 -1.55 -5.59 -16.15
CA TYR A 32 -1.75 -6.82 -16.91
C TYR A 32 -2.68 -7.79 -16.17
N GLN A 33 -2.41 -8.05 -14.88
CA GLN A 33 -3.21 -8.94 -14.04
C GLN A 33 -4.62 -8.38 -13.80
N ILE A 34 -4.75 -7.06 -13.68
CA ILE A 34 -6.07 -6.40 -13.56
C ILE A 34 -6.89 -6.62 -14.84
N ALA A 35 -6.32 -6.33 -16.01
CA ALA A 35 -7.03 -6.40 -17.29
C ALA A 35 -7.35 -7.85 -17.71
N HIS A 36 -6.39 -8.77 -17.55
CA HIS A 36 -6.51 -10.13 -18.11
C HIS A 36 -7.01 -11.16 -17.09
N ARG A 37 -6.73 -10.96 -15.79
CA ARG A 37 -7.15 -11.89 -14.73
C ARG A 37 -8.24 -11.33 -13.82
N LYS A 38 -8.78 -10.14 -14.13
CA LYS A 38 -9.83 -9.47 -13.35
C LYS A 38 -9.44 -9.27 -11.87
N GLU A 39 -8.15 -9.10 -11.59
CA GLU A 39 -7.63 -8.89 -10.23
C GLU A 39 -7.81 -7.42 -9.77
N TYR A 40 -9.03 -6.88 -9.86
CA TYR A 40 -9.35 -5.48 -9.56
C TYR A 40 -8.99 -5.03 -8.14
N LYS A 41 -8.91 -5.97 -7.19
CA LYS A 41 -8.42 -5.71 -5.83
C LYS A 41 -7.06 -5.00 -5.81
N ARG A 42 -6.20 -5.26 -6.81
CA ARG A 42 -4.88 -4.63 -6.97
C ARG A 42 -4.94 -3.11 -7.12
N LEU A 43 -6.06 -2.56 -7.59
CA LEU A 43 -6.28 -1.12 -7.68
C LEU A 43 -6.26 -0.46 -6.29
N ILE A 44 -6.84 -1.13 -5.29
CA ILE A 44 -6.92 -0.62 -3.93
C ILE A 44 -5.72 -1.11 -3.12
N THR A 45 -5.41 -2.40 -3.17
CA THR A 45 -4.30 -2.98 -2.37
C THR A 45 -2.94 -2.42 -2.78
N GLY A 46 -2.78 -2.01 -4.04
CA GLY A 46 -1.55 -1.42 -4.54
C GLY A 46 -1.23 -0.05 -3.92
N VAL A 47 -2.26 0.67 -3.47
CA VAL A 47 -2.11 1.97 -2.78
C VAL A 47 -1.72 1.79 -1.30
N LEU A 48 -2.03 0.62 -0.73
CA LEU A 48 -1.80 0.32 0.69
C LEU A 48 -0.40 -0.23 0.98
N ILE A 49 0.33 -0.68 -0.03
CA ILE A 49 1.67 -1.26 0.11
C ILE A 49 2.74 -0.34 -0.47
N HIS A 50 3.94 -0.40 0.10
CA HIS A 50 5.11 0.36 -0.34
C HIS A 50 6.25 -0.58 -0.69
N ALA A 51 7.25 -0.10 -1.43
CA ALA A 51 8.39 -0.91 -1.88
C ALA A 51 9.48 -1.06 -0.79
N ASP A 52 9.66 -0.05 0.05
CA ASP A 52 10.63 -0.03 1.14
C ASP A 52 10.24 0.96 2.26
N TRP A 53 11.01 0.93 3.35
CA TRP A 53 10.81 1.76 4.53
C TRP A 53 10.90 3.27 4.25
N GLY A 54 11.77 3.69 3.33
CA GLY A 54 11.91 5.10 2.96
C GLY A 54 10.67 5.62 2.22
N HIS A 55 10.19 4.86 1.23
CA HIS A 55 8.94 5.17 0.53
C HIS A 55 7.74 5.21 1.48
N LEU A 56 7.62 4.24 2.39
CA LEU A 56 6.54 4.21 3.38
C LEU A 56 6.61 5.44 4.29
N PHE A 57 7.78 5.75 4.86
CA PHE A 57 7.96 6.87 5.75
C PHE A 57 7.62 8.20 5.08
N PHE A 58 8.16 8.46 3.88
CA PHE A 58 7.92 9.71 3.17
C PHE A 58 6.44 9.92 2.84
N ASN A 59 5.75 8.87 2.38
CA ASN A 59 4.32 8.96 2.08
C ASN A 59 3.47 9.16 3.33
N MET A 60 3.78 8.48 4.43
CA MET A 60 3.08 8.68 5.70
C MET A 60 3.30 10.09 6.25
N PHE A 61 4.53 10.59 6.17
CA PHE A 61 4.89 11.95 6.54
C PHE A 61 4.11 12.96 5.68
N ALA A 62 4.24 12.89 4.36
CA ALA A 62 3.54 13.78 3.43
C ALA A 62 2.02 13.74 3.63
N PHE A 63 1.44 12.54 3.76
CA PHE A 63 0.00 12.37 4.00
C PHE A 63 -0.45 13.01 5.31
N PHE A 64 0.31 12.87 6.40
CA PHE A 64 -0.02 13.49 7.68
C PHE A 64 -0.07 15.03 7.60
N PHE A 65 0.83 15.65 6.83
CA PHE A 65 0.86 17.10 6.65
C PHE A 65 -0.17 17.61 5.64
N LEU A 66 -0.47 16.85 4.58
CA LEU A 66 -1.41 17.27 3.52
C LEU A 66 -2.88 16.98 3.86
N ALA A 67 -3.15 15.92 4.62
CA ALA A 67 -4.51 15.50 4.97
C ALA A 67 -5.02 16.07 6.30
N LYS A 68 -4.26 17.00 6.89
CA LYS A 68 -4.62 17.77 8.07
C LYS A 68 -4.97 19.19 7.65
#